data_AF-A0A1Y4J003-F1
#
_entry.id   AF-A0A1Y4J003-F1
#
_cell.length_a   1.000
_cell.length_b   1.000
_cell.length_c   1.000
_cell.angle_alpha   90.00
_cell.angle_beta   90.00
_cell.angle_gamma   90.00
#
_symmetry.space_group_name_H-M   'P 1'
#
loop_
_entity.id
_entity.type
_entity.pdbx_description
1 polymer ?
#
loop_
_entity_poly.entity_id
_entity_poly.type
_entity_poly.pdbx_seq_one_letter_code
_entity_poly.pdbx_strand_id
1 'polypeptide(L)'
;PDITRCGCWAHLRRKFVEAMPAASSNPKGLLTPAQVGRDYCDQLFAAEKKLAELSAEERQKQRLAMEKPMLRAFWCWLEELEQQPLAGNLKKAVQYARKQQPYMENYLLDPRCQISNNLAENAIRPFTVGRKNWLFSDTVKGARASAVIYSLVETAGANGLSERGYLHIVLSNLPSMDFRQHPELLKDLMPWSDYMRSCFEQE
;
A
#
# COMPACT_ATOMS: atom_id res chain seq x y z
N PRO A 1 -2.36 7.48 19.16
CA PRO A 1 -2.53 7.79 17.73
C PRO A 1 -3.59 6.88 17.11
N ASP A 2 -4.66 7.47 16.58
CA ASP A 2 -5.75 6.74 15.92
C ASP A 2 -5.30 6.30 14.52
N ILE A 3 -4.73 5.10 14.42
CA ILE A 3 -4.29 4.52 13.15
C ILE A 3 -5.44 3.73 12.54
N THR A 4 -5.99 4.19 11.42
CA THR A 4 -6.98 3.44 10.65
C THR A 4 -6.29 2.45 9.71
N ARG A 5 -6.44 1.16 9.99
CA ARG A 5 -5.88 0.09 9.16
C ARG A 5 -6.61 0.00 7.82
N CYS A 6 -5.89 0.05 6.71
CA CYS A 6 -6.42 -0.29 5.39
C CYS A 6 -6.18 -1.77 5.05
N GLY A 7 -7.20 -2.46 4.55
CA GLY A 7 -7.09 -3.80 3.99
C GLY A 7 -6.43 -3.79 2.60
N CYS A 8 -5.94 -4.94 2.16
CA CYS A 8 -5.30 -5.06 0.84
C CYS A 8 -6.11 -5.98 -0.07
N TRP A 9 -6.68 -5.42 -1.14
CA TRP A 9 -7.39 -6.17 -2.17
C TRP A 9 -6.51 -7.12 -2.96
N ALA A 10 -5.20 -6.85 -3.10
CA ALA A 10 -4.28 -7.75 -3.79
C ALA A 10 -4.11 -9.08 -3.03
N HIS A 11 -4.06 -9.02 -1.69
CA HIS A 11 -4.00 -10.22 -0.85
C HIS A 11 -5.29 -11.03 -0.90
N LEU A 12 -6.44 -10.34 -0.81
CA LEU A 12 -7.75 -10.97 -0.92
C LEU A 12 -7.90 -11.66 -2.29
N ARG A 13 -7.57 -10.97 -3.37
CA ARG A 13 -7.53 -11.51 -4.73
C ARG A 13 -6.65 -12.75 -4.84
N ARG A 14 -5.43 -12.71 -4.28
CA ARG A 14 -4.51 -13.86 -4.28
C ARG A 14 -5.15 -15.09 -3.63
N LYS A 15 -5.93 -14.93 -2.55
CA LYS A 15 -6.62 -16.06 -1.89
C LYS A 15 -7.67 -16.70 -2.80
N PHE A 16 -8.41 -15.92 -3.57
CA PHE A 16 -9.33 -16.46 -4.56
C PHE A 16 -8.59 -17.13 -5.73
N VAL A 17 -7.47 -16.58 -6.18
CA VAL A 17 -6.60 -17.22 -7.19
C VAL A 17 -6.06 -18.57 -6.70
N GLU A 18 -5.56 -18.64 -5.47
CA GLU A 18 -5.08 -19.89 -4.81
C GLU A 18 -6.19 -20.94 -4.63
N ALA A 19 -7.47 -20.51 -4.69
CA ALA A 19 -8.64 -21.38 -4.59
C ALA A 19 -9.16 -21.86 -5.96
N MET A 20 -8.63 -21.35 -7.07
CA MET A 20 -9.05 -21.80 -8.40
C MET A 20 -8.56 -23.23 -8.66
N PRO A 21 -9.39 -24.09 -9.28
CA PRO A 21 -8.94 -25.41 -9.69
C PRO A 21 -7.95 -25.31 -10.86
N ALA A 22 -7.23 -26.40 -11.13
CA ALA A 22 -6.39 -26.50 -12.32
C ALA A 22 -7.24 -26.33 -13.59
N ALA A 23 -6.65 -25.76 -14.64
CA ALA A 23 -7.34 -25.46 -15.91
C ALA A 23 -8.02 -26.70 -16.54
N SER A 24 -7.52 -27.90 -16.26
CA SER A 24 -8.07 -29.18 -16.74
C SER A 24 -9.35 -29.64 -16.01
N SER A 25 -9.76 -28.99 -14.93
CA SER A 25 -10.83 -29.47 -14.05
C SER A 25 -12.20 -28.84 -14.30
N ASN A 26 -12.33 -27.93 -15.27
CA ASN A 26 -13.58 -27.18 -15.50
C ASN A 26 -14.19 -27.40 -16.91
N PRO A 27 -14.76 -28.59 -17.18
CA PRO A 27 -15.25 -28.97 -18.50
C PRO A 27 -16.57 -28.28 -18.94
N LYS A 28 -17.23 -27.48 -18.07
CA LYS A 28 -18.56 -26.91 -18.35
C LYS A 28 -18.59 -25.42 -18.69
N GLY A 29 -17.44 -24.73 -18.73
CA GLY A 29 -17.38 -23.29 -19.04
C GLY A 29 -18.05 -22.35 -18.01
N LEU A 30 -18.64 -22.88 -16.93
CA LEU A 30 -19.19 -22.10 -15.82
C LEU A 30 -18.07 -21.58 -14.93
N LEU A 31 -18.16 -20.30 -14.56
CA LEU A 31 -17.25 -19.69 -13.60
C LEU A 31 -17.41 -20.34 -12.23
N THR A 32 -16.29 -20.80 -11.66
CA THR A 32 -16.25 -21.28 -10.28
C THR A 32 -16.39 -20.11 -9.30
N PRO A 33 -16.87 -20.33 -8.06
CA PRO A 33 -16.92 -19.27 -7.05
C PRO A 33 -15.55 -18.60 -6.80
N ALA A 34 -14.45 -19.34 -6.92
CA ALA A 34 -13.11 -18.81 -6.83
C ALA A 34 -12.80 -17.81 -7.96
N GLN A 35 -13.20 -18.15 -9.20
CA GLN A 35 -13.07 -17.24 -10.35
C GLN A 35 -13.95 -16.00 -10.19
N VAL A 36 -15.20 -16.15 -9.75
CA VAL A 36 -16.10 -15.01 -9.50
C VAL A 36 -15.50 -14.04 -8.46
N GLY A 37 -14.98 -14.56 -7.35
CA GLY A 37 -14.34 -13.72 -6.33
C GLY A 37 -13.08 -12.99 -6.84
N ARG A 38 -12.28 -13.66 -7.68
CA ARG A 38 -11.15 -13.04 -8.37
C ARG A 38 -11.61 -11.96 -9.35
N ASP A 39 -12.67 -12.22 -10.11
CA ASP A 39 -13.20 -11.31 -11.13
C ASP A 39 -13.76 -10.02 -10.49
N TYR A 40 -14.43 -10.10 -9.33
CA TYR A 40 -14.81 -8.91 -8.56
C TYR A 40 -13.59 -8.05 -8.20
N CYS A 41 -12.50 -8.68 -7.75
CA CYS A 41 -11.26 -7.96 -7.45
C CYS A 41 -10.67 -7.33 -8.70
N ASP A 42 -10.64 -8.06 -9.83
CA ASP A 42 -10.13 -7.57 -11.11
C ASP A 42 -10.92 -6.35 -11.59
N GLN A 43 -12.25 -6.36 -11.43
CA GLN A 43 -13.10 -5.21 -11.76
C GLN A 43 -12.75 -3.99 -10.91
N LEU A 44 -12.55 -4.15 -9.59
CA LEU A 44 -12.13 -3.06 -8.70
C LEU A 44 -10.76 -2.50 -9.12
N PHE A 45 -9.77 -3.35 -9.40
CA PHE A 45 -8.47 -2.90 -9.89
C PHE A 45 -8.56 -2.20 -11.26
N ALA A 46 -9.45 -2.65 -12.13
CA ALA A 46 -9.70 -2.00 -13.42
C ALA A 46 -10.37 -0.64 -13.27
N ALA A 47 -11.26 -0.47 -12.27
CA ALA A 47 -11.83 0.82 -11.91
C ALA A 47 -10.72 1.78 -11.42
N GLU A 48 -9.94 1.37 -10.43
CA GLU A 48 -8.82 2.18 -9.88
C GLU A 48 -7.82 2.62 -10.96
N LYS A 49 -7.52 1.75 -11.93
CA LYS A 49 -6.63 2.11 -13.05
C LYS A 49 -7.17 3.27 -13.88
N LYS A 50 -8.49 3.38 -14.05
CA LYS A 50 -9.13 4.51 -14.77
C LYS A 50 -9.08 5.80 -13.97
N LEU A 51 -8.96 5.71 -12.64
CA LEU A 51 -8.94 6.85 -11.73
C LEU A 51 -7.52 7.33 -11.39
N ALA A 52 -6.48 6.66 -11.90
CA ALA A 52 -5.09 6.90 -11.55
C ALA A 52 -4.61 8.33 -11.85
N GLU A 53 -5.00 8.88 -13.01
CA GLU A 53 -4.55 10.21 -13.46
C GLU A 53 -5.46 11.36 -12.97
N LEU A 54 -6.52 11.08 -12.21
CA LEU A 54 -7.42 12.09 -11.69
C LEU A 54 -6.83 12.82 -10.48
N SER A 55 -7.26 14.07 -10.28
CA SER A 55 -6.99 14.80 -9.03
C SER A 55 -7.54 14.05 -7.82
N ALA A 56 -7.01 14.30 -6.62
CA ALA A 56 -7.46 13.62 -5.41
C ALA A 56 -8.97 13.79 -5.15
N GLU A 57 -9.51 14.99 -5.39
CA GLU A 57 -10.94 15.28 -5.21
C GLU A 57 -11.82 14.56 -6.22
N GLU A 58 -11.46 14.59 -7.51
CA GLU A 58 -12.25 13.91 -8.54
C GLU A 58 -12.13 12.39 -8.42
N ARG A 59 -10.92 11.89 -8.10
CA ARG A 59 -10.70 10.47 -7.77
C ARG A 59 -11.63 10.05 -6.63
N GLN A 60 -11.69 10.80 -5.54
CA GLN A 60 -12.55 10.48 -4.40
C GLN A 60 -14.02 10.38 -4.79
N LYS A 61 -14.51 11.36 -5.55
CA LYS A 61 -15.91 11.42 -6.00
C LYS A 61 -16.25 10.22 -6.89
N GLN A 62 -15.42 9.94 -7.89
CA GLN A 62 -15.61 8.81 -8.81
C GLN A 62 -15.51 7.47 -8.09
N ARG A 63 -14.55 7.34 -7.17
CA ARG A 63 -14.36 6.14 -6.34
C ARG A 63 -15.61 5.84 -5.52
N LEU A 64 -16.19 6.84 -4.84
CA LEU A 64 -17.43 6.66 -4.09
C LEU A 64 -18.64 6.33 -4.99
N ALA A 65 -18.71 6.89 -6.19
CA ALA A 65 -19.80 6.63 -7.13
C ALA A 65 -19.72 5.24 -7.78
N MET A 66 -18.51 4.80 -8.15
CA MET A 66 -18.28 3.56 -8.91
C MET A 66 -17.96 2.37 -8.01
N GLU A 67 -17.03 2.51 -7.07
CA GLU A 67 -16.49 1.37 -6.33
C GLU A 67 -17.36 0.99 -5.13
N LYS A 68 -18.04 1.94 -4.49
CA LYS A 68 -18.97 1.65 -3.39
C LYS A 68 -20.07 0.64 -3.78
N PRO A 69 -20.77 0.78 -4.92
CA PRO A 69 -21.73 -0.25 -5.34
C PRO A 69 -21.05 -1.57 -5.73
N MET A 70 -19.84 -1.57 -6.30
CA MET A 70 -19.09 -2.79 -6.62
C MET A 70 -18.68 -3.56 -5.36
N LEU A 71 -18.22 -2.85 -4.33
CA LEU A 71 -17.88 -3.40 -3.02
C LEU A 71 -19.11 -4.01 -2.37
N ARG A 72 -20.25 -3.30 -2.39
CA ARG A 72 -21.51 -3.83 -1.90
C ARG A 72 -21.91 -5.12 -2.63
N ALA A 73 -21.80 -5.15 -3.96
CA ALA A 73 -22.10 -6.34 -4.74
C ALA A 73 -21.19 -7.52 -4.36
N PHE A 74 -19.89 -7.28 -4.18
CA PHE A 74 -18.94 -8.29 -3.70
C PHE A 74 -19.33 -8.84 -2.32
N TRP A 75 -19.67 -7.97 -1.35
CA TRP A 75 -20.04 -8.40 0.00
C TRP A 75 -21.35 -9.18 0.04
N CYS A 76 -22.38 -8.73 -0.70
CA CYS A 76 -23.63 -9.47 -0.81
C CYS A 76 -23.40 -10.86 -1.44
N TRP A 77 -22.63 -10.94 -2.53
CA TRP A 77 -22.26 -12.21 -3.15
C TRP A 77 -21.48 -13.12 -2.19
N LEU A 78 -20.56 -12.56 -1.40
CA LEU A 78 -19.78 -13.32 -0.42
C LEU A 78 -20.68 -13.89 0.70
N GLU A 79 -21.68 -13.14 1.15
CA GLU A 79 -22.66 -13.56 2.17
C GLU A 79 -23.54 -14.71 1.68
N GLU A 80 -23.98 -14.67 0.42
CA GLU A 80 -24.71 -15.76 -0.22
C GLU A 80 -23.83 -17.01 -0.38
N LEU A 81 -22.57 -16.84 -0.79
CA LEU A 81 -21.61 -17.93 -0.94
C LEU A 81 -21.31 -18.61 0.41
N GLU A 82 -21.30 -17.86 1.51
CA GLU A 82 -21.05 -18.38 2.85
C GLU A 82 -22.16 -19.33 3.35
N GLN A 83 -23.37 -19.23 2.80
CA GLN A 83 -24.47 -20.17 3.11
C GLN A 83 -24.27 -21.56 2.50
N GLN A 84 -23.30 -21.73 1.60
CA GLN A 84 -23.02 -22.98 0.93
C GLN A 84 -21.94 -23.79 1.68
N PRO A 85 -21.90 -25.13 1.54
CA PRO A 85 -20.84 -25.94 2.13
C PRO A 85 -19.49 -25.68 1.44
N LEU A 86 -18.69 -24.78 2.02
CA LEU A 86 -17.36 -24.43 1.53
C LEU A 86 -16.28 -25.39 2.06
N ALA A 87 -15.32 -25.75 1.20
CA ALA A 87 -14.18 -26.60 1.54
C ALA A 87 -12.85 -26.06 0.97
N GLY A 88 -11.74 -26.61 1.46
CA GLY A 88 -10.40 -26.37 0.93
C GLY A 88 -9.98 -24.90 0.94
N ASN A 89 -9.27 -24.48 -0.12
CA ASN A 89 -8.76 -23.12 -0.27
C ASN A 89 -9.87 -22.08 -0.45
N LEU A 90 -11.03 -22.46 -1.01
CA LEU A 90 -12.17 -21.56 -1.15
C LEU A 90 -12.71 -21.13 0.23
N LYS A 91 -12.86 -22.09 1.16
CA LYS A 91 -13.24 -21.77 2.55
C LYS A 91 -12.25 -20.79 3.20
N LYS A 92 -10.94 -21.01 3.02
CA LYS A 92 -9.90 -20.12 3.53
C LYS A 92 -9.99 -18.70 2.94
N ALA A 93 -10.30 -18.58 1.64
CA ALA A 93 -10.46 -17.30 0.98
C ALA A 93 -11.66 -16.51 1.52
N VAL A 94 -12.81 -17.17 1.66
CA VAL A 94 -14.03 -16.56 2.22
C VAL A 94 -13.83 -16.14 3.68
N GLN A 95 -13.24 -17.00 4.50
CA GLN A 95 -12.91 -16.67 5.89
C GLN A 95 -11.93 -15.48 6.00
N TYR A 96 -10.93 -15.43 5.13
CA TYR A 96 -10.01 -14.29 5.06
C TYR A 96 -10.75 -13.00 4.70
N ALA A 97 -11.62 -13.05 3.69
CA ALA A 97 -12.43 -11.92 3.25
C ALA A 97 -13.32 -11.37 4.37
N ARG A 98 -14.08 -12.23 5.07
CA ARG A 98 -14.91 -11.83 6.22
C ARG A 98 -14.07 -11.21 7.35
N LYS A 99 -12.92 -11.80 7.68
CA LYS A 99 -12.02 -11.25 8.71
C LYS A 99 -11.47 -9.87 8.33
N GLN A 100 -11.21 -9.63 7.04
CA GLN A 100 -10.67 -8.36 6.57
C GLN A 100 -11.73 -7.29 6.29
N GLN A 101 -13.00 -7.67 6.09
CA GLN A 101 -14.09 -6.77 5.69
C GLN A 101 -14.11 -5.41 6.41
N PRO A 102 -13.93 -5.30 7.75
CA PRO A 102 -13.93 -4.00 8.44
C PRO A 102 -12.82 -3.02 7.99
N TYR A 103 -11.81 -3.51 7.26
CA TYR A 103 -10.66 -2.73 6.83
C TYR A 103 -10.62 -2.51 5.30
N MET A 104 -11.34 -3.31 4.54
CA MET A 104 -11.20 -3.37 3.07
C MET A 104 -11.74 -2.13 2.35
N GLU A 105 -12.60 -1.34 3.01
CA GLU A 105 -13.16 -0.10 2.47
C GLU A 105 -12.47 1.16 3.01
N ASN A 106 -11.52 1.03 3.94
CA ASN A 106 -10.90 2.20 4.57
C ASN A 106 -10.06 3.04 3.60
N TYR A 107 -9.62 2.49 2.46
CA TYR A 107 -9.00 3.27 1.38
C TYR A 107 -9.96 4.26 0.72
N LEU A 108 -11.28 4.10 0.91
CA LEU A 108 -12.29 5.07 0.49
C LEU A 108 -12.34 6.30 1.40
N LEU A 109 -11.68 6.29 2.57
CA LEU A 109 -11.71 7.44 3.48
C LEU A 109 -10.74 8.55 3.07
N ASP A 110 -9.71 8.22 2.30
CA ASP A 110 -8.68 9.15 1.85
C ASP A 110 -8.27 8.84 0.40
N PRO A 111 -8.42 9.78 -0.56
CA PRO A 111 -8.08 9.56 -1.96
C PRO A 111 -6.61 9.29 -2.24
N ARG A 112 -5.73 9.58 -1.28
CA ARG A 112 -4.29 9.28 -1.36
C ARG A 112 -3.99 7.81 -1.05
N CYS A 113 -4.90 7.12 -0.37
CA CYS A 113 -4.77 5.69 -0.13
C CYS A 113 -4.99 4.88 -1.41
N GLN A 114 -4.13 3.88 -1.62
CA GLN A 114 -4.27 2.90 -2.68
C GLN A 114 -5.13 1.73 -2.23
N ILE A 115 -5.85 1.11 -3.15
CA ILE A 115 -6.66 -0.10 -2.92
C ILE A 115 -5.82 -1.33 -2.46
N SER A 116 -4.51 -1.29 -2.68
CA SER A 116 -3.57 -2.33 -2.25
C SER A 116 -2.40 -1.74 -1.50
N ASN A 117 -1.83 -2.51 -0.58
CA ASN A 117 -0.63 -2.12 0.17
C ASN A 117 0.68 -2.48 -0.54
N ASN A 118 0.63 -2.95 -1.80
CA ASN A 118 1.80 -3.45 -2.53
C ASN A 118 2.94 -2.43 -2.60
N LEU A 119 2.62 -1.14 -2.79
CA LEU A 119 3.62 -0.07 -2.82
C LEU A 119 4.34 0.05 -1.47
N ALA A 120 3.58 0.09 -0.37
CA ALA A 120 4.14 0.15 0.98
C ALA A 120 4.95 -1.11 1.33
N GLU A 121 4.47 -2.31 0.95
CA GLU A 121 5.18 -3.57 1.15
C GLU A 121 6.49 -3.64 0.36
N ASN A 122 6.49 -3.14 -0.89
CA ASN A 122 7.70 -3.05 -1.70
C ASN A 122 8.70 -2.06 -1.11
N ALA A 123 8.25 -0.89 -0.66
CA ALA A 123 9.11 0.13 -0.04
C ALA A 123 9.77 -0.37 1.26
N ILE A 124 9.03 -1.10 2.11
CA ILE A 124 9.60 -1.64 3.37
C ILE A 124 10.38 -2.95 3.16
N ARG A 125 10.31 -3.57 1.98
CA ARG A 125 10.93 -4.87 1.70
C ARG A 125 12.45 -4.87 1.93
N PRO A 126 13.25 -3.89 1.46
CA PRO A 126 14.69 -3.87 1.71
C PRO A 126 15.02 -3.92 3.22
N PHE A 127 14.29 -3.15 4.03
CA PHE A 127 14.43 -3.20 5.48
C PHE A 127 14.03 -4.56 6.07
N THR A 128 12.88 -5.12 5.68
CA THR A 128 12.41 -6.40 6.23
C THR A 128 13.30 -7.60 5.87
N VAL A 129 13.92 -7.58 4.69
CA VAL A 129 14.91 -8.57 4.28
C VAL A 129 16.24 -8.33 4.99
N GLY A 130 16.70 -7.08 5.04
CA GLY A 130 17.95 -6.69 5.69
C GLY A 130 17.97 -7.01 7.19
N ARG A 131 16.92 -6.66 7.94
CA ARG A 131 16.84 -6.89 9.39
C ARG A 131 16.95 -8.37 9.79
N LYS A 132 16.61 -9.30 8.89
CA LYS A 132 16.78 -10.74 9.12
C LYS A 132 18.26 -11.13 9.11
N ASN A 133 19.09 -10.37 8.41
CA ASN A 133 20.52 -10.63 8.19
C ASN A 133 21.42 -9.68 9.00
N TRP A 134 20.88 -8.61 9.60
CA TRP A 134 21.65 -7.70 10.44
C TRP A 134 21.75 -8.24 11.86
N LEU A 135 22.98 -8.48 12.31
CA LEU A 135 23.27 -8.80 13.71
C LEU A 135 22.78 -7.63 14.59
N PHE A 136 22.14 -7.94 15.72
CA PHE A 136 21.73 -6.98 16.76
C PHE A 136 20.58 -6.00 16.38
N SER A 137 19.73 -6.36 15.42
CA SER A 137 18.48 -5.63 15.09
C SER A 137 17.26 -6.11 15.88
N ASP A 138 17.36 -6.19 17.21
CA ASP A 138 16.34 -6.79 18.09
C ASP A 138 15.74 -5.83 19.14
N THR A 139 16.20 -4.58 19.19
CA THR A 139 15.71 -3.59 20.17
C THR A 139 14.68 -2.63 19.58
N VAL A 140 13.72 -2.19 20.41
CA VAL A 140 12.73 -1.14 20.05
C VAL A 140 13.43 0.17 19.67
N LYS A 141 14.54 0.51 20.36
CA LYS A 141 15.34 1.69 20.04
C LYS A 141 15.98 1.57 18.65
N GLY A 142 16.54 0.42 18.31
CA GLY A 142 17.07 0.12 16.98
C GLY A 142 16.00 0.22 15.90
N ALA A 143 14.83 -0.38 16.12
CA ALA A 143 13.70 -0.29 15.20
C ALA A 143 13.25 1.16 14.95
N ARG A 144 13.22 1.99 16.01
CA ARG A 144 12.90 3.42 15.89
C ARG A 144 13.96 4.18 15.11
N ALA A 145 15.25 3.94 15.37
CA ALA A 145 16.34 4.57 14.64
C ALA A 145 16.30 4.20 13.14
N SER A 146 16.10 2.93 12.82
CA SER A 146 15.93 2.48 11.43
C SER A 146 14.72 3.14 10.78
N ALA A 147 13.56 3.19 11.45
CA ALA A 147 12.37 3.83 10.90
C ALA A 147 12.62 5.30 10.52
N VAL A 148 13.36 6.05 11.34
CA VAL A 148 13.73 7.44 11.03
C VAL A 148 14.62 7.51 9.77
N ILE A 149 15.69 6.72 9.72
CA ILE A 149 16.64 6.74 8.59
C ILE A 149 15.96 6.32 7.29
N TYR A 150 15.22 5.22 7.29
CA TYR A 150 14.49 4.76 6.10
C TYR A 150 13.42 5.76 5.68
N SER A 151 12.73 6.42 6.62
CA SER A 151 11.79 7.49 6.25
C SER A 151 12.48 8.62 5.50
N LEU A 152 13.67 9.05 5.92
CA LEU A 152 14.43 10.09 5.21
C LEU A 152 14.85 9.65 3.81
N VAL A 153 15.40 8.43 3.69
CA VAL A 153 15.87 7.85 2.43
C VAL A 153 14.71 7.67 1.44
N GLU A 154 13.64 7.02 1.87
CA GLU A 154 12.46 6.75 1.02
C GLU A 154 11.74 8.05 0.63
N THR A 155 11.72 9.06 1.52
CA THR A 155 11.15 10.37 1.19
C THR A 155 12.02 11.12 0.18
N ALA A 156 13.35 11.01 0.26
CA ALA A 156 14.25 11.59 -0.74
C ALA A 156 14.04 10.97 -2.12
N GLY A 157 14.04 9.64 -2.21
CA GLY A 157 13.75 8.93 -3.46
C GLY A 157 12.36 9.23 -4.01
N ALA A 158 11.34 9.34 -3.15
CA ALA A 158 9.98 9.71 -3.56
C ALA A 158 9.87 11.15 -4.12
N ASN A 159 10.81 12.03 -3.79
CA ASN A 159 10.93 13.38 -4.36
C ASN A 159 11.90 13.45 -5.56
N GLY A 160 12.39 12.30 -6.05
CA GLY A 160 13.28 12.22 -7.20
C GLY A 160 14.74 12.60 -6.92
N LEU A 161 15.14 12.66 -5.64
CA LEU A 161 16.51 13.00 -5.25
C LEU A 161 17.41 11.76 -5.18
N SER A 162 18.70 11.93 -5.46
CA SER A 162 19.70 10.90 -5.13
C SER A 162 19.73 10.69 -3.62
N GLU A 163 19.42 9.48 -3.14
CA GLU A 163 19.32 9.22 -1.70
C GLU A 163 20.66 9.42 -0.99
N ARG A 164 21.76 9.00 -1.65
CA ARG A 164 23.12 9.19 -1.14
C ARG A 164 23.49 10.67 -1.11
N GLY A 165 23.17 11.40 -2.18
CA GLY A 165 23.48 12.83 -2.25
C GLY A 165 22.68 13.63 -1.22
N TYR A 166 21.41 13.30 -1.03
CA TYR A 166 20.56 13.94 -0.02
C TYR A 166 21.14 13.76 1.38
N LEU A 167 21.50 12.52 1.74
CA LEU A 167 22.14 12.24 3.03
C LEU A 167 23.47 12.98 3.18
N HIS A 168 24.27 13.09 2.12
CA HIS A 168 25.51 13.85 2.15
C HIS A 168 25.27 15.33 2.44
N ILE A 169 24.37 15.98 1.71
CA ILE A 169 24.03 17.40 1.92
C ILE A 169 23.52 17.64 3.34
N VAL A 170 22.59 16.79 3.82
CA VAL A 170 22.07 16.92 5.18
C VAL A 170 23.19 16.76 6.21
N LEU A 171 23.99 15.70 6.13
CA LEU A 171 25.05 15.43 7.12
C LEU A 171 26.20 16.45 7.07
N SER A 172 26.46 17.06 5.92
CA SER A 172 27.50 18.09 5.75
C SER A 172 27.05 19.46 6.26
N ASN A 173 25.78 19.83 6.07
CA ASN A 173 25.29 21.18 6.41
C ASN A 173 24.68 21.27 7.82
N LEU A 174 24.03 20.20 8.31
CA LEU A 174 23.34 20.23 9.60
C LEU A 174 24.24 20.61 10.79
N PRO A 175 25.52 20.17 10.88
CA PRO A 175 26.39 20.53 12.01
C PRO A 175 26.75 22.01 12.10
N SER A 176 26.80 22.72 10.96
CA SER A 176 27.13 24.14 10.90
C SER A 176 25.91 25.06 10.95
N MET A 177 24.69 24.50 10.84
CA MET A 177 23.44 25.25 10.92
C MET A 177 23.00 25.45 12.38
N ASP A 178 22.59 26.66 12.73
CA ASP A 178 21.98 26.95 14.03
C ASP A 178 20.47 26.62 14.05
N PHE A 179 20.13 25.38 13.71
CA PHE A 179 18.73 24.93 13.66
C PHE A 179 18.06 24.85 15.04
N ARG A 180 18.83 24.95 16.13
CA ARG A 180 18.29 24.93 17.50
C ARG A 180 17.68 26.27 17.88
N GLN A 181 18.30 27.37 17.46
CA GLN A 181 17.74 28.72 17.61
C GLN A 181 16.80 29.07 16.45
N HIS A 182 17.06 28.50 15.26
CA HIS A 182 16.33 28.76 14.03
C HIS A 182 15.81 27.47 13.36
N PRO A 183 14.76 26.81 13.93
CA PRO A 183 14.23 25.55 13.40
C PRO A 183 13.72 25.63 11.95
N GLU A 184 13.37 26.82 11.48
CA GLU A 184 12.95 27.09 10.11
C GLU A 184 14.02 26.74 9.08
N LEU A 185 15.31 26.77 9.46
CA LEU A 185 16.42 26.40 8.59
C LEU A 185 16.35 24.93 8.14
N LEU A 186 15.69 24.06 8.93
CA LEU A 186 15.48 22.67 8.54
C LEU A 186 14.57 22.53 7.31
N LYS A 187 13.74 23.53 7.01
CA LYS A 187 12.83 23.50 5.84
C LYS A 187 13.61 23.39 4.54
N ASP A 188 14.75 24.05 4.44
CA ASP A 188 15.60 24.02 3.25
C ASP A 188 16.22 22.63 3.06
N LEU A 189 16.48 21.91 4.15
CA LEU A 189 16.98 20.55 4.11
C LEU A 189 15.90 19.48 3.89
N MET A 190 14.62 19.85 3.78
CA MET A 190 13.57 18.86 3.51
C MET A 190 13.65 18.34 2.07
N PRO A 191 13.34 17.05 1.82
CA PRO A 191 13.41 16.46 0.48
C PRO A 191 12.56 17.15 -0.59
N TRP A 192 11.50 17.83 -0.19
CA TRP A 192 10.57 18.53 -1.09
C TRP A 192 10.89 20.03 -1.24
N SER A 193 11.92 20.55 -0.56
CA SER A 193 12.26 21.98 -0.62
C SER A 193 12.80 22.37 -2.00
N ASP A 194 12.63 23.63 -2.38
CA ASP A 194 13.16 24.17 -3.63
C ASP A 194 14.70 24.22 -3.59
N TYR A 195 15.28 24.55 -2.44
CA TYR A 195 16.73 24.50 -2.23
C TYR A 195 17.29 23.10 -2.51
N MET A 196 16.70 22.07 -1.90
CA MET A 196 17.20 20.70 -2.04
C MET A 196 17.09 20.25 -3.49
N ARG A 197 15.97 20.52 -4.17
CA ARG A 197 15.81 20.23 -5.61
C ARG A 197 16.88 20.91 -6.47
N SER A 198 17.16 22.19 -6.22
CA SER A 198 18.19 22.93 -6.96
C SER A 198 19.60 22.34 -6.82
N CYS A 199 19.90 21.66 -5.71
CA CYS A 199 21.20 21.00 -5.51
C CYS A 199 21.40 19.76 -6.41
N PHE A 200 20.34 19.19 -6.99
CA PHE A 200 20.40 18.01 -7.86
C PHE A 200 20.09 18.32 -9.33
N GLU A 201 19.57 19.51 -9.64
CA GLU A 201 19.35 19.97 -11.03
C GLU A 201 20.65 20.37 -11.75
N GLN A 202 21.77 20.44 -11.03
CA GLN A 202 23.08 20.85 -11.54
C GLN A 202 24.03 19.67 -11.87
N GLU A 203 23.56 18.43 -11.78
CA GLU A 203 24.28 17.20 -12.21
C GLU A 203 23.69 16.60 -13.48
#